data_AF-A0A7Z2PXU7-F1
#
_entry.id   AF-A0A7Z2PXU7-F1
#
_cell.length_a   1.000
_cell.length_b   1.000
_cell.length_c   1.000
_cell.angle_alpha   90.00
_cell.angle_beta   90.00
_cell.angle_gamma   90.00
#
_symmetry.space_group_name_H-M   'P 1'
#
loop_
_entity.id
_entity.type
_entity.pdbx_description
1 polymer ?
#
loop_
_entity_poly.entity_id
_entity_poly.type
_entity_poly.pdbx_seq_one_letter_code
_entity_poly.pdbx_strand_id
1 'polypeptide(L)' 'MAINRTPPLDERIRATCAEAEAFVDAKAAELKKQFEGLPVAMLRRDLTNKAPGCVCKQALAILAGSKQ' A
#
# COMPACT_ATOMS: atom_id res chain seq x y z
N MET A 1 -32.35 9.33 10.59
CA MET A 1 -31.62 9.11 9.32
C MET A 1 -30.14 9.13 9.63
N ALA A 2 -29.44 8.01 9.46
CA ALA A 2 -28.00 7.97 9.62
C ALA A 2 -27.36 8.76 8.48
N ILE A 3 -26.64 9.83 8.79
CA ILE A 3 -25.86 10.59 7.82
C ILE A 3 -24.68 9.71 7.44
N ASN A 4 -24.80 8.97 6.33
CA ASN A 4 -23.70 8.17 5.79
C ASN A 4 -22.72 9.13 5.08
N ARG A 5 -21.86 9.79 5.87
CA ARG A 5 -20.76 10.60 5.32
C ARG A 5 -19.69 9.64 4.83
N THR A 6 -19.64 9.43 3.51
CA THR A 6 -18.49 8.78 2.88
C THR A 6 -17.22 9.53 3.31
N PRO A 7 -16.21 8.84 3.87
CA PRO A 7 -14.97 9.49 4.28
C PRO A 7 -14.30 10.20 3.10
N PRO A 8 -13.52 11.26 3.34
CA PRO A 8 -12.81 11.97 2.28
C PRO A 8 -11.86 11.02 1.53
N LEU A 9 -11.56 11.38 0.28
CA LEU A 9 -10.83 10.50 -0.64
C LEU A 9 -9.44 10.13 -0.11
N ASP A 10 -8.73 11.04 0.54
CA ASP A 10 -7.42 10.78 1.13
C ASP A 10 -7.48 9.75 2.26
N GLU A 11 -8.48 9.83 3.14
CA GLU A 11 -8.68 8.86 4.21
C GLU A 11 -8.95 7.46 3.64
N ARG A 12 -9.83 7.38 2.64
CA ARG A 12 -10.14 6.11 1.95
C ARG A 12 -8.91 5.52 1.27
N ILE A 13 -8.13 6.35 0.57
CA ILE A 13 -6.91 5.89 -0.09
C ILE A 13 -5.88 5.40 0.96
N ARG A 14 -5.73 6.09 2.09
CA ARG A 14 -4.82 5.66 3.17
C ARG A 14 -5.22 4.29 3.73
N ALA A 15 -6.52 4.08 3.97
CA ALA A 15 -7.03 2.79 4.43
C ALA A 15 -6.73 1.67 3.43
N THR A 16 -7.07 1.87 2.15
CA THR A 16 -6.78 0.88 1.10
C THR A 16 -5.29 0.64 0.90
N CYS A 17 -4.45 1.68 1.00
CA CYS A 17 -2.99 1.51 0.94
C CYS A 17 -2.46 0.69 2.12
N ALA A 18 -2.98 0.89 3.33
CA ALA A 18 -2.57 0.10 4.49
C ALA A 18 -2.95 -1.38 4.34
N GLU A 19 -4.16 -1.67 3.85
CA GLU A 19 -4.61 -3.04 3.55
C GLU A 19 -3.73 -3.70 2.48
N ALA A 20 -3.42 -2.97 1.40
CA ALA A 20 -2.53 -3.47 0.34
C ALA A 20 -1.10 -3.71 0.86
N GLU A 21 -0.57 -2.85 1.73
CA GLU A 21 0.75 -3.02 2.32
C GLU A 21 0.82 -4.25 3.24
N ALA A 22 -0.23 -4.50 4.02
CA ALA A 22 -0.36 -5.70 4.84
C ALA A 22 -0.42 -6.99 4.00
N PHE A 23 -1.13 -6.95 2.86
CA PHE A 23 -1.15 -8.07 1.91
C PHE A 23 0.26 -8.37 1.37
N VAL A 24 1.00 -7.33 0.97
CA VAL A 24 2.38 -7.49 0.48
C VAL A 24 3.29 -8.05 1.57
N ASP A 25 3.17 -7.60 2.82
CA ASP A 25 3.94 -8.13 3.95
C ASP A 25 3.65 -9.61 4.20
N ALA A 26 2.37 -9.99 4.22
CA ALA A 26 1.96 -11.38 4.37
C ALA A 26 2.56 -12.25 3.25
N LYS A 27 2.55 -11.76 2.01
CA LYS A 27 3.11 -12.50 0.87
C LYS A 27 4.64 -12.60 0.94
N ALA A 28 5.34 -11.55 1.38
CA ALA A 28 6.78 -11.60 1.59
C ALA A 28 7.17 -12.62 2.68
N ALA A 29 6.40 -12.69 3.76
CA ALA A 29 6.60 -13.68 4.83
C ALA A 29 6.32 -15.12 4.36
N GLU A 30 5.32 -15.33 3.49
CA GLU A 30 5.07 -16.61 2.85
C GLU A 30 6.24 -17.03 1.94
N LEU A 31 6.73 -16.12 1.10
CA LEU A 31 7.87 -16.38 0.22
C LEU A 31 9.15 -16.69 1.01
N LYS A 32 9.34 -16.09 2.19
CA LYS A 32 10.49 -16.38 3.06
C LYS A 32 10.57 -17.86 3.46
N LYS A 33 9.43 -18.54 3.60
CA LYS A 33 9.38 -19.99 3.90
C LYS A 33 9.85 -20.84 2.71
N GLN A 34 9.73 -20.32 1.49
CA GLN A 34 10.15 -20.99 0.26
C GLN A 34 11.60 -20.64 -0.11
N PHE A 35 12.07 -19.46 0.27
CA PHE A 35 13.38 -18.91 -0.06
C PHE A 35 14.17 -18.56 1.19
N GLU A 36 14.65 -19.58 1.92
CA GLU A 36 15.34 -19.40 3.20
C GLU A 36 16.60 -18.54 3.12
N GLY A 37 17.28 -18.49 1.97
CA GLY A 37 18.48 -17.67 1.76
C GLY A 37 18.23 -16.17 1.57
N LEU A 38 16.99 -15.73 1.35
CA LEU A 38 16.69 -14.33 1.00
C LEU A 38 16.11 -13.54 2.19
N PRO A 39 16.52 -12.27 2.40
CA PRO A 39 15.87 -11.41 3.39
C PRO A 39 14.43 -11.08 3.01
N VAL A 40 13.53 -11.02 4.00
CA VAL A 40 12.10 -10.64 3.79
C VAL A 40 11.98 -9.27 3.13
N ALA A 41 12.85 -8.32 3.49
CA ALA A 41 12.87 -6.98 2.89
C ALA A 41 13.15 -7.02 1.38
N MET A 42 13.99 -7.94 0.91
CA MET A 42 14.27 -8.13 -0.50
C MET A 42 13.05 -8.69 -1.24
N LEU A 43 12.41 -9.72 -0.67
CA LEU A 43 11.19 -10.31 -1.21
C LEU A 43 10.04 -9.30 -1.29
N ARG A 44 9.87 -8.47 -0.25
CA ARG A 44 8.90 -7.35 -0.25
C ARG A 44 9.21 -6.36 -1.37
N ARG A 45 10.48 -5.96 -1.52
CA ARG A 45 10.91 -5.04 -2.57
C ARG A 45 10.54 -5.60 -3.97
N ASP A 46 10.84 -6.85 -4.23
CA ASP A 46 10.53 -7.49 -5.51
C ASP A 46 9.02 -7.54 -5.79
N LEU A 47 8.20 -7.79 -4.77
CA LEU A 47 6.74 -7.71 -4.88
C LEU A 47 6.29 -6.28 -5.22
N THR A 48 6.82 -5.27 -4.52
CA THR A 48 6.45 -3.86 -4.77
C THR A 48 6.89 -3.36 -6.15
N ASN A 49 7.98 -3.90 -6.70
CA ASN A 49 8.49 -3.53 -8.01
C ASN A 49 7.61 -4.03 -9.18
N LYS A 50 6.64 -4.92 -8.93
CA LYS A 50 5.73 -5.42 -9.98
C LYS A 50 4.80 -4.33 -10.54
N ALA A 51 4.53 -3.29 -9.77
CA ALA A 51 3.66 -2.18 -10.17
C ALA A 51 4.23 -0.84 -9.68
N PRO A 52 5.28 -0.30 -10.33
CA PRO A 52 5.81 1.01 -9.99
C PRO A 52 4.78 2.09 -10.32
N GLY A 53 4.67 3.11 -9.47
CA GLY A 53 3.79 4.26 -9.74
C GLY A 53 2.31 4.02 -9.44
N CYS A 54 1.98 3.41 -8.30
CA CYS A 54 0.60 3.25 -7.84
C CYS A 54 -0.16 4.59 -7.80
N VAL A 55 -1.25 4.70 -8.57
CA VAL A 55 -2.09 5.90 -8.69
C VAL A 55 -2.62 6.37 -7.34
N CYS A 56 -2.90 5.46 -6.40
CA CYS A 56 -3.30 5.81 -5.04
C CYS A 56 -2.22 6.64 -4.31
N LYS A 57 -0.95 6.21 -4.40
CA LYS A 57 0.17 6.94 -3.80
C LYS A 57 0.44 8.28 -4.51
N GLN A 58 0.24 8.34 -5.83
CA GLN A 58 0.31 9.60 -6.59
C GLN A 58 -0.80 10.57 -6.16
N ALA A 59 -2.04 10.10 -6.04
CA ALA A 59 -3.17 10.90 -5.59
C ALA A 59 -2.94 11.47 -4.17
N LEU A 60 -2.42 10.65 -3.24
CA LEU A 60 -2.04 11.15 -1.91
C LEU A 60 -0.95 12.21 -1.96
N ALA A 61 0.06 12.05 -2.82
CA ALA A 61 1.12 13.04 -2.99
C ALA A 61 0.57 14.36 -3.56
N ILE A 62 -0.32 14.30 -4.56
CA ILE A 62 -0.99 15.47 -5.13
C ILE A 62 -1.86 16.17 -4.08
N LEU A 63 -2.64 15.41 -3.29
CA LEU A 63 -3.48 15.96 -2.22
C LEU A 63 -2.65 16.56 -1.07
N ALA A 64 -1.45 16.02 -0.80
CA ALA A 64 -0.52 16.59 0.17
C ALA A 64 0.16 17.87 -0.34
N GLY A 65 0.46 17.94 -1.64
CA GLY A 65 1.11 19.09 -2.30
C GLY A 65 0.16 20.24 -2.68
N SER A 66 -1.16 20.05 -2.62
CA SER A 66 -2.18 21.06 -2.96
C SER A 66 -2.58 21.96 -1.78
N LYS A 67 -1.82 21.95 -0.68
CA LYS A 67 -1.89 22.95 0.40
C LYS A 67 -0.91 24.12 0.17
N GLN A 68 -0.95 24.76 -1.00
CA GLN A 68 -0.32 26.07 -1.22
C GLN A 68 -1.39 27.16 -1.28
#